data_AF-A0A0F8ZDN6-F1
#
_entry.id   AF-A0A0F8ZDN6-F1
#
_cell.length_a   1.000
_cell.length_b   1.000
_cell.length_c   1.000
_cell.angle_alpha   90.00
_cell.angle_beta   90.00
_cell.angle_gamma   90.00
#
_symmetry.space_group_name_H-M   'P 1'
#
loop_
_entity.id
_entity.type
_entity.pdbx_description
1 polymer ?
#
loop_
_entity_poly.entity_id
_entity_poly.type
_entity_poly.pdbx_seq_one_letter_code
_entity_poly.pdbx_strand_id
1 'polypeptide(L)'
;MFKLSTQESIIVLCLIGAILLGGIITLTRRPLPSTPGAEYLVSPRTIATSPEPGEVTPLGPRKIIIHITGAVNKPGVYQFDEGTR
;
A
#
# COMPACT_ATOMS: atom_id res chain seq x y z
N MET A 1 9.29 -22.27 -41.88
CA MET A 1 10.50 -21.42 -41.89
C MET A 1 10.07 -20.04 -42.36
N PHE A 2 9.67 -19.16 -41.45
CA PHE A 2 9.20 -17.82 -41.81
C PHE A 2 10.39 -17.00 -42.31
N LYS A 3 10.47 -16.78 -43.62
CA LYS A 3 11.44 -15.84 -44.20
C LYS A 3 10.89 -14.43 -43.97
N LEU A 4 11.11 -13.89 -42.78
CA LEU A 4 10.82 -12.49 -42.50
C LEU A 4 11.86 -11.63 -43.23
N SER A 5 11.38 -10.61 -43.92
CA SER A 5 12.26 -9.57 -44.47
C SER A 5 12.95 -8.82 -43.33
N THR A 6 14.08 -8.17 -43.63
CA THR A 6 14.86 -7.39 -42.65
C THR A 6 13.97 -6.35 -41.95
N GLN A 7 13.04 -5.74 -42.68
CA GLN A 7 12.10 -4.74 -42.15
C GLN A 7 11.13 -5.34 -41.14
N GLU A 8 10.55 -6.50 -41.42
CA GLU A 8 9.64 -7.18 -40.49
C GLU A 8 10.38 -7.67 -39.24
N SER A 9 11.63 -8.11 -39.39
CA SER A 9 12.46 -8.53 -38.26
C SER A 9 12.74 -7.37 -37.30
N ILE A 10 13.00 -6.17 -37.83
CA ILE A 10 13.18 -4.95 -37.02
C ILE A 10 11.88 -4.58 -36.29
N ILE A 11 10.72 -4.63 -36.97
CA ILE A 11 9.43 -4.31 -36.35
C ILE A 11 9.14 -5.27 -35.20
N VAL A 12 9.32 -6.58 -35.42
CA VAL A 12 9.09 -7.61 -34.39
C VAL A 12 10.06 -7.42 -33.22
N LEU A 13 11.33 -7.13 -33.49
CA LEU A 13 12.33 -6.85 -32.45
C LEU A 13 11.94 -5.65 -31.59
N CYS A 14 11.51 -4.55 -32.21
CA CYS A 14 11.02 -3.36 -31.50
C CYS A 14 9.78 -3.66 -30.66
N LEU A 15 8.84 -4.46 -31.17
CA LEU A 15 7.59 -4.79 -30.49
C LEU A 15 7.86 -5.67 -29.26
N ILE A 16 8.71 -6.69 -29.40
CA ILE A 16 9.17 -7.52 -28.28
C ILE A 16 9.94 -6.67 -27.27
N GLY A 17 10.84 -5.80 -27.73
CA GLY A 17 11.59 -4.89 -26.87
C GLY A 17 10.68 -3.97 -26.05
N ALA A 18 9.65 -3.39 -26.68
CA ALA A 18 8.68 -2.52 -26.00
C ALA A 18 7.84 -3.28 -24.97
N ILE A 19 7.41 -4.51 -25.27
CA ILE A 19 6.66 -5.37 -24.33
C ILE A 19 7.54 -5.76 -23.14
N LEU A 20 8.78 -6.16 -23.37
CA LEU A 20 9.72 -6.53 -22.30
C LEU A 20 10.06 -5.31 -21.43
N LEU A 21 10.36 -4.16 -22.04
CA LEU A 21 10.71 -2.95 -21.30
C LEU A 21 9.51 -2.40 -20.52
N GLY A 22 8.32 -2.36 -21.14
CA GLY A 22 7.08 -1.95 -20.46
C GLY A 22 6.65 -2.90 -19.35
N GLY A 23 6.80 -4.21 -19.55
CA GLY A 23 6.50 -5.24 -18.56
C GLY A 23 7.39 -5.15 -17.31
N ILE A 24 8.70 -4.94 -17.49
CA ILE A 24 9.67 -4.82 -16.39
C ILE A 24 9.44 -3.53 -15.57
N ILE A 25 9.09 -2.41 -16.22
CA ILE A 25 8.77 -1.15 -15.52
C ILE A 25 7.51 -1.32 -14.66
N THR A 26 6.53 -2.11 -15.12
CA THR A 26 5.29 -2.36 -14.37
C THR A 26 5.54 -3.25 -13.15
N LEU A 27 6.47 -4.21 -13.24
CA LEU A 27 6.79 -5.11 -12.13
C LEU A 27 7.64 -4.46 -11.03
N THR A 28 8.51 -3.51 -11.40
CA THR A 28 9.38 -2.79 -10.45
C THR A 28 8.66 -1.67 -9.70
N ARG A 29 7.50 -1.22 -10.19
CA ARG A 29 6.56 -0.38 -9.44
C ARG A 29 5.60 -1.19 -8.57
N ARG A 30 5.97 -2.39 -8.12
CA ARG A 30 5.34 -2.94 -6.92
C ARG A 30 5.65 -1.96 -5.80
N PRO A 31 4.64 -1.26 -5.24
CA PRO A 31 4.88 -0.44 -4.06
C PRO A 31 5.42 -1.40 -3.02
N LEU A 32 6.68 -1.18 -2.63
CA LEU A 32 7.22 -1.76 -1.42
C LEU A 32 6.17 -1.49 -0.34
N PRO A 33 5.79 -2.47 0.50
CA PRO A 33 5.00 -2.15 1.67
C PRO A 33 5.82 -1.15 2.47
N SER A 34 5.50 0.13 2.32
CA SER A 34 5.90 1.16 3.25
C SER A 34 5.24 0.73 4.54
N THR A 35 6.02 0.07 5.38
CA THR A 35 5.71 -0.24 6.77
C THR A 35 6.16 0.97 7.57
N PRO A 36 5.36 2.03 7.77
CA PRO A 36 5.62 2.95 8.87
C PRO A 36 5.15 2.21 10.13
N GLY A 37 5.93 1.23 10.60
CA GLY A 37 5.40 0.20 11.49
C GLY A 37 6.32 -0.31 12.58
N ALA A 38 7.58 0.12 12.63
CA ALA A 38 8.46 -0.28 13.73
C ALA A 38 8.19 0.49 15.04
N GLU A 39 7.23 1.42 15.07
CA GLU A 39 6.85 2.17 16.28
C GLU A 39 5.49 1.79 16.89
N TYR A 40 4.77 0.79 16.34
CA TYR A 40 3.52 0.30 16.95
C TYR A 40 3.72 -0.83 17.98
N LEU A 41 4.93 -0.99 18.54
CA LEU A 41 5.15 -1.79 19.74
C LEU A 41 4.90 -0.99 21.03
N VAL A 42 4.10 0.08 21.01
CA VAL A 42 3.43 0.54 22.21
C VAL A 42 2.09 -0.18 22.30
N SER A 43 2.15 -1.39 22.84
CA SER A 43 1.00 -2.10 23.37
C SER A 43 0.52 -1.31 24.60
N PRO A 44 -0.66 -0.67 24.62
CA PRO A 44 -1.27 -0.35 25.90
C PRO A 44 -1.87 -1.66 26.39
N ARG A 45 -1.03 -2.55 26.92
CA ARG A 45 -1.47 -3.50 27.93
C ARG A 45 -1.69 -2.70 29.20
N THR A 46 -2.69 -1.82 29.19
CA THR A 46 -3.23 -1.26 30.42
C THR A 46 -3.96 -2.41 31.07
N ILE A 47 -3.26 -3.00 32.04
CA ILE A 47 -3.81 -3.92 33.02
C ILE A 47 -5.17 -3.37 33.42
N ALA A 48 -6.22 -4.14 33.18
CA ALA A 48 -7.54 -3.88 33.71
C ALA A 48 -7.47 -3.99 35.24
N THR A 49 -6.95 -2.95 35.88
CA THR A 49 -7.23 -2.69 37.30
C THR A 49 -8.68 -2.24 37.33
N SER A 50 -9.51 -3.05 37.99
CA SER A 50 -10.93 -2.85 38.24
C SER A 50 -11.26 -1.36 38.47
N PRO A 51 -12.17 -0.76 37.69
CA PRO A 51 -12.56 0.63 37.90
C PRO A 51 -13.34 0.76 39.21
N GLU A 52 -12.90 1.68 40.07
CA GLU A 52 -13.71 2.23 41.15
C GLU A 52 -15.02 2.83 40.57
N PRO A 53 -16.17 2.64 41.22
CA PRO A 53 -17.45 3.08 40.70
C PRO A 53 -17.59 4.61 40.82
N GLY A 54 -17.16 5.34 39.80
CA GLY A 54 -17.39 6.79 39.73
C GLY A 54 -16.49 7.57 38.79
N GLU A 55 -15.41 6.98 38.28
CA GLU A 55 -14.50 7.69 37.38
C GLU A 55 -14.89 7.47 35.92
N VAL A 56 -15.52 8.48 35.32
CA VAL A 56 -15.74 8.54 33.87
C VAL A 56 -14.40 8.87 33.20
N THR A 57 -13.56 7.86 32.98
CA THR A 57 -12.36 8.06 32.16
C THR A 57 -12.80 8.48 30.75
N PRO A 58 -12.45 9.69 30.26
CA PRO A 58 -12.73 10.05 28.89
C PRO A 58 -11.99 9.05 27.99
N LEU A 59 -12.75 8.26 27.24
CA LEU A 59 -12.21 7.45 26.16
C LEU A 59 -11.50 8.44 25.22
N GLY A 60 -10.17 8.41 25.20
CA GLY A 60 -9.35 9.31 24.38
C GLY A 60 -9.78 9.25 22.91
N PRO A 61 -9.39 10.26 22.11
CA PRO A 61 -9.83 10.37 20.72
C PRO A 61 -9.57 9.06 19.97
N ARG A 62 -10.64 8.47 19.41
CA ARG A 62 -10.52 7.22 18.66
C ARG A 62 -9.87 7.55 17.32
N LYS A 63 -8.80 6.84 16.98
CA LYS A 63 -8.19 6.93 15.65
C LYS A 63 -8.87 5.94 14.71
N ILE A 64 -9.21 6.41 13.51
CA ILE A 64 -9.73 5.57 12.42
C ILE A 64 -8.57 5.23 11.50
N ILE A 65 -8.33 3.94 11.28
CA ILE A 65 -7.28 3.43 10.39
C ILE A 65 -7.94 2.85 9.14
N ILE A 66 -7.57 3.36 7.97
CA ILE A 66 -8.12 2.94 6.67
C ILE A 66 -7.01 2.34 5.81
N HIS A 67 -7.24 1.13 5.30
CA HIS A 67 -6.35 0.44 4.36
C HIS A 67 -6.91 0.57 2.94
N ILE A 68 -6.17 1.26 2.05
CA ILE A 68 -6.54 1.42 0.64
C ILE A 68 -5.68 0.48 -0.22
N THR A 69 -6.33 -0.41 -0.97
CA THR A 69 -5.71 -1.40 -1.85
C THR A 69 -6.35 -1.40 -3.25
N GLY A 70 -5.68 -1.98 -4.24
CA GLY A 70 -6.18 -2.10 -5.62
C GLY A 70 -5.55 -1.14 -6.62
N ALA A 71 -6.19 -0.94 -7.77
CA ALA A 71 -5.71 -0.11 -8.88
C ALA A 71 -6.00 1.38 -8.64
N VAL A 72 -5.35 1.93 -7.61
CA VAL A 72 -5.47 3.34 -7.21
C VAL A 72 -4.12 4.05 -7.27
N ASN A 73 -4.13 5.37 -7.43
CA ASN A 73 -2.89 6.15 -7.61
C ASN A 73 -1.99 6.13 -6.35
N LYS A 74 -2.59 6.12 -5.14
CA LYS A 74 -1.86 6.14 -3.86
C LYS A 74 -2.45 5.12 -2.88
N PRO A 75 -2.13 3.82 -3.03
CA PRO A 75 -2.48 2.81 -2.04
C PRO A 75 -1.70 3.06 -0.75
N GLY A 76 -2.25 2.64 0.39
CA GLY A 76 -1.59 2.86 1.67
C GLY A 76 -2.53 2.84 2.87
N VAL A 77 -1.94 3.09 4.04
CA VAL A 77 -2.66 3.21 5.31
C VAL A 77 -2.81 4.67 5.66
N TYR A 78 -4.03 5.08 5.97
CA TYR A 78 -4.38 6.45 6.33
C TYR A 78 -4.94 6.47 7.76
N GLN A 79 -4.58 7.48 8.53
CA GLN A 79 -5.07 7.69 9.89
C GLN A 79 -5.85 9.00 9.96
N PHE A 80 -7.03 8.91 10.57
CA PHE A 80 -7.91 10.05 10.78
C PHE A 80 -8.29 10.13 12.25
N ASP A 81 -8.38 11.36 12.74
CA ASP A 81 -9.02 11.63 14.01
C ASP A 81 -10.54 11.54 13.84
N GLU A 82 -11.23 11.01 14.85
CA GLU A 82 -12.69 10.93 14.87
C GLU A 82 -13.32 12.32 14.63
N GLY A 83 -14.28 12.40 13.70
CA GLY A 83 -14.94 13.66 13.33
C GLY A 83 -14.29 14.43 12.18
N THR A 84 -13.18 13.95 11.62
CA THR A 84 -12.61 14.50 10.37
C THR A 84 -13.58 14.28 9.20
N ARG A 85 -13.86 15.32 8.42
CA ARG A 85 -14.74 15.29 7.22
C ARG A 85 -13.98 15.60 5.96
#